data_AF-A0A1H8YTX1-F1
#
_entry.id   AF-A0A1H8YTX1-F1
#
_cell.length_a   1.000
_cell.length_b   1.000
_cell.length_c   1.000
_cell.angle_alpha   90.00
_cell.angle_beta   90.00
_cell.angle_gamma   90.00
#
_symmetry.space_group_name_H-M   'P 1'
#
loop_
_entity.id
_entity.type
_entity.pdbx_description
1 polymer ?
#
loop_
_entity_poly.entity_id
_entity_poly.type
_entity_poly.pdbx_seq_one_letter_code
_entity_poly.pdbx_strand_id
1 'polypeptide(L)'
;MIIACLGHIVCGITDCMLAYSKSGRFDFSDAKDPEKMRRVFSEMPLKQIELATLVGIFALFAAAPGYLSISMWIARYSSIAGNICFISSLFFIVLIVTHHGFCGAVEWFYIRLGRTDEALSAIMEYFKKTVITSIAYVGLLAFAMVFFVLVITGKTDLPRWAAFFNTFPLFLILAPTKVPAKGNIANAIMFLGMSFLL
;
A
#
# COMPACT_ATOMS: atom_id res chain seq x y z
N MET A 1 6.20 15.36 5.01
CA MET A 1 6.94 14.07 4.94
C MET A 1 6.73 13.18 6.15
N ILE A 2 6.96 13.66 7.38
CA ILE A 2 6.82 12.85 8.61
C ILE A 2 5.43 12.22 8.74
N ILE A 3 4.36 12.98 8.54
CA ILE A 3 2.98 12.45 8.61
C ILE A 3 2.78 11.31 7.60
N ALA A 4 3.37 11.41 6.40
CA ALA A 4 3.26 10.35 5.40
C ALA A 4 4.09 9.12 5.74
N CYS A 5 5.27 9.30 6.33
CA CYS A 5 6.03 8.19 6.90
C CYS A 5 5.21 7.45 7.96
N LEU A 6 4.63 8.18 8.93
CA LEU A 6 3.79 7.61 9.98
C LEU A 6 2.53 6.94 9.39
N GLY A 7 1.90 7.56 8.39
CA GLY A 7 0.77 6.96 7.66
C GLY A 7 1.13 5.61 7.06
N HIS A 8 2.27 5.49 6.39
CA HIS A 8 2.70 4.21 5.85
C HIS A 8 3.12 3.20 6.92
N ILE A 9 3.72 3.62 8.03
CA ILE A 9 4.01 2.73 9.17
C ILE A 9 2.71 2.16 9.72
N VAL A 10 1.73 3.02 10.02
CA VAL A 10 0.43 2.62 10.55
C VAL A 10 -0.31 1.73 9.55
N CYS A 11 -0.33 2.07 8.27
CA CYS A 11 -0.95 1.23 7.25
C CYS A 11 -0.25 -0.13 7.13
N GLY A 12 1.08 -0.17 7.23
CA GLY A 12 1.82 -1.44 7.23
C GLY A 12 1.51 -2.31 8.45
N ILE A 13 1.28 -1.70 9.62
CA ILE A 13 0.78 -2.42 10.81
C ILE A 13 -0.61 -2.98 10.53
N THR A 14 -1.50 -2.22 9.91
CA THR A 14 -2.84 -2.73 9.56
C THR A 14 -2.80 -3.83 8.52
N ASP A 15 -1.90 -3.78 7.53
CA ASP A 15 -1.68 -4.88 6.59
C ASP A 15 -1.23 -6.15 7.32
N CYS A 16 -0.37 -6.01 8.33
CA CYS A 16 0.04 -7.13 9.18
C CYS A 16 -1.15 -7.68 9.98
N MET A 17 -2.04 -6.81 10.46
CA MET A 17 -3.27 -7.25 11.15
C MET A 17 -4.23 -8.00 10.21
N LEU A 18 -4.29 -7.66 8.91
CA LEU A 18 -5.08 -8.43 7.93
C LEU A 18 -4.38 -9.74 7.56
N ALA A 19 -3.05 -9.72 7.43
CA ALA A 19 -2.27 -10.87 6.99
C ALA A 19 -2.04 -11.93 8.09
N TYR A 20 -2.01 -11.56 9.37
CA TYR A 20 -1.63 -12.47 10.45
C TYR A 20 -2.80 -12.79 11.39
N SER A 21 -2.96 -14.09 11.63
CA SER A 21 -3.78 -14.66 12.71
C SER A 21 -2.89 -15.49 13.64
N LYS A 22 -3.45 -15.92 14.78
CA LYS A 22 -2.81 -16.92 15.64
C LYS A 22 -2.61 -18.27 14.93
N SER A 23 -3.49 -18.61 14.00
CA SER A 23 -3.48 -19.85 13.22
C SER A 23 -2.55 -19.81 12.01
N GLY A 24 -1.81 -18.72 11.83
CA GLY A 24 -0.86 -18.53 10.74
C GLY A 24 -1.14 -17.30 9.91
N ARG A 25 -0.48 -17.25 8.74
CA ARG A 25 -0.53 -16.11 7.84
C ARG A 25 -1.42 -16.38 6.64
N PHE A 26 -2.26 -15.40 6.31
CA PHE A 26 -3.00 -15.31 5.07
C PHE A 26 -2.13 -14.74 3.93
N ASP A 27 -2.23 -15.38 2.78
CA ASP A 27 -1.82 -14.82 1.50
C ASP A 27 -2.95 -15.05 0.49
N PHE A 28 -3.20 -14.12 -0.44
CA PHE A 28 -4.27 -14.28 -1.43
C PHE A 28 -4.09 -15.51 -2.33
N SER A 29 -2.87 -16.05 -2.47
CA SER A 29 -2.66 -17.34 -3.15
C SER A 29 -3.29 -18.52 -2.41
N ASP A 30 -3.53 -18.39 -1.10
CA ASP A 30 -4.17 -19.40 -0.25
C ASP A 30 -5.67 -19.52 -0.50
N ALA A 31 -6.29 -18.56 -1.20
CA ALA A 31 -7.71 -18.60 -1.55
C ALA A 31 -8.09 -19.80 -2.43
N LYS A 32 -7.10 -20.56 -2.94
CA LYS A 32 -7.29 -21.82 -3.67
C LYS A 32 -7.39 -23.04 -2.74
N ASP A 33 -7.14 -22.88 -1.45
CA ASP A 33 -7.17 -23.91 -0.42
C ASP A 33 -8.19 -23.52 0.67
N PRO A 34 -9.45 -23.97 0.53
CA PRO A 34 -10.52 -23.62 1.47
C PRO A 34 -10.23 -24.05 2.92
N GLU A 35 -9.56 -25.18 3.11
CA GLU A 35 -9.20 -25.67 4.45
C GLU A 35 -8.15 -24.75 5.10
N LYS A 36 -7.15 -24.32 4.32
CA LYS A 36 -6.19 -23.32 4.79
C LYS A 36 -6.87 -21.98 5.12
N MET A 37 -7.80 -21.51 4.28
CA MET A 37 -8.56 -20.30 4.54
C MET A 37 -9.34 -20.38 5.86
N ARG A 38 -10.11 -21.46 6.06
CA ARG A 38 -10.86 -21.69 7.31
C ARG A 38 -9.93 -21.70 8.52
N ARG A 39 -8.79 -22.37 8.40
CA ARG A 39 -7.80 -22.45 9.48
C ARG A 39 -7.20 -21.08 9.81
N VAL A 40 -6.76 -20.31 8.82
CA VAL A 40 -6.13 -18.99 9.06
C VAL A 40 -7.15 -18.01 9.65
N PHE A 41 -8.39 -18.03 9.18
CA PHE A 41 -9.43 -17.12 9.68
C PHE A 41 -10.20 -17.65 10.91
N SER A 42 -9.86 -18.83 11.44
CA SER A 42 -10.61 -19.46 12.55
C SER A 42 -10.59 -18.63 13.83
N GLU A 43 -9.42 -18.06 14.14
CA GLU A 43 -9.15 -17.30 15.37
C GLU A 43 -9.05 -15.79 15.13
N MET A 44 -9.37 -15.32 13.92
CA MET A 44 -9.29 -13.90 13.60
C MET A 44 -10.59 -13.18 14.02
N PRO A 45 -10.53 -12.24 14.98
CA PRO A 45 -11.73 -11.54 15.43
C PRO A 45 -12.17 -10.49 14.42
N LEU A 46 -13.49 -10.32 14.21
CA LEU A 46 -14.04 -9.29 13.32
C LEU A 46 -13.52 -7.88 13.64
N LYS A 47 -13.40 -7.56 14.94
CA LYS A 47 -12.88 -6.27 15.41
C LYS A 47 -11.45 -5.98 14.93
N GLN A 48 -10.62 -7.00 14.73
CA GLN A 48 -9.27 -6.82 14.17
C GLN A 48 -9.36 -6.37 12.71
N ILE A 49 -10.23 -6.99 11.90
CA ILE A 49 -10.47 -6.59 10.51
C ILE A 49 -11.05 -5.18 10.43
N GLU A 50 -12.06 -4.88 11.24
CA GLU A 50 -12.70 -3.55 11.29
C GLU A 50 -11.67 -2.46 11.63
N LEU A 51 -10.86 -2.69 12.66
CA LEU A 51 -9.82 -1.76 13.07
C LEU A 51 -8.75 -1.60 11.99
N ALA A 52 -8.25 -2.72 11.44
CA ALA A 52 -7.21 -2.68 10.40
C ALA A 52 -7.69 -1.96 9.12
N THR A 53 -8.96 -2.16 8.75
CA THR A 53 -9.55 -1.53 7.57
C THR A 53 -9.71 -0.03 7.78
N LEU A 54 -10.37 0.39 8.86
CA LEU A 54 -10.63 1.81 9.13
C LEU A 54 -9.34 2.58 9.40
N VAL A 55 -8.46 2.06 10.26
CA VAL A 55 -7.18 2.71 10.56
C VAL A 55 -6.31 2.78 9.32
N GLY A 56 -6.27 1.74 8.49
CA GLY A 56 -5.50 1.75 7.24
C GLY A 56 -6.01 2.78 6.23
N ILE A 57 -7.33 2.96 6.10
CA ILE A 57 -7.93 4.01 5.28
C ILE A 57 -7.49 5.41 5.76
N PHE A 58 -7.57 5.68 7.07
CA PHE A 58 -7.13 6.96 7.62
C PHE A 58 -5.62 7.15 7.49
N ALA A 59 -4.84 6.09 7.61
CA ALA A 59 -3.38 6.12 7.48
C ALA A 59 -2.95 6.43 6.04
N LEU A 60 -3.60 5.83 5.03
CA LEU A 60 -3.38 6.15 3.62
C LEU A 60 -3.82 7.58 3.27
N PHE A 61 -4.94 8.05 3.84
CA PHE A 61 -5.34 9.46 3.72
C PHE A 61 -4.28 10.39 4.34
N ALA A 62 -3.76 10.07 5.53
CA ALA A 62 -2.70 10.83 6.17
C ALA A 62 -1.37 10.81 5.36
N ALA A 63 -1.15 9.77 4.55
CA ALA A 63 0.00 9.70 3.65
C ALA A 63 -0.12 10.58 2.41
N ALA A 64 -1.34 10.92 1.99
CA ALA A 64 -1.61 11.69 0.78
C ALA A 64 -0.80 13.00 0.66
N PRO A 65 -0.73 13.87 1.69
CA PRO A 65 0.01 15.13 1.61
C PRO A 65 1.51 14.95 1.33
N GLY A 66 2.11 13.82 1.71
CA GLY A 66 3.51 13.54 1.41
C GLY A 66 3.76 13.44 -0.09
N TYR A 67 2.93 12.66 -0.79
CA TYR A 67 3.01 12.50 -2.24
C TYR A 67 2.76 13.82 -2.98
N LEU A 68 1.75 14.58 -2.55
CA LEU A 68 1.45 15.88 -3.14
C LEU A 68 2.61 16.86 -2.91
N SER A 69 3.21 16.85 -1.73
CA SER A 69 4.37 17.70 -1.40
C SER A 69 5.60 17.38 -2.26
N ILE A 70 5.93 16.09 -2.47
CA ILE A 70 7.00 15.71 -3.40
C ILE A 70 6.67 16.17 -4.82
N SER A 71 5.42 16.00 -5.27
CA SER A 71 4.99 16.42 -6.62
C SER A 71 5.14 17.93 -6.82
N MET A 72 4.76 18.73 -5.83
CA MET A 72 4.94 20.19 -5.84
C MET A 72 6.42 20.59 -5.81
N TRP A 73 7.25 19.88 -5.04
CA TRP A 73 8.70 20.11 -5.04
C TRP A 73 9.32 19.78 -6.41
N ILE A 74 8.94 18.66 -7.05
CA ILE A 74 9.38 18.30 -8.41
C ILE A 74 8.97 19.40 -9.42
N ALA A 75 7.78 19.97 -9.27
CA ALA A 75 7.27 20.99 -10.20
C ALA A 75 8.15 22.25 -10.27
N ARG A 76 8.96 22.53 -9.23
CA ARG A 76 9.97 23.61 -9.25
C ARG A 76 11.10 23.37 -10.24
N TYR A 77 11.38 22.11 -10.59
CA TYR A 77 12.45 21.71 -11.52
C TYR A 77 11.91 21.37 -12.91
N SER A 78 10.73 20.76 -12.96
CA SER A 78 10.05 20.43 -14.20
C SER A 78 8.53 20.39 -13.98
N SER A 79 7.82 21.33 -14.59
CA SER A 79 6.35 21.39 -14.52
C SER A 79 5.70 20.12 -15.06
N ILE A 80 6.21 19.57 -16.15
CA ILE A 80 5.73 18.32 -16.75
C ILE A 80 5.90 17.15 -15.78
N ALA A 81 7.09 16.96 -15.22
CA ALA A 81 7.35 15.87 -14.28
C ALA A 81 6.52 16.03 -12.99
N GLY A 82 6.39 17.26 -12.49
CA GLY A 82 5.58 17.57 -11.32
C GLY A 82 4.11 17.24 -11.53
N ASN A 83 3.55 17.58 -12.71
CA ASN A 83 2.17 17.25 -13.08
C ASN A 83 1.95 15.74 -13.21
N ILE A 84 2.92 15.01 -13.81
CA ILE A 84 2.85 13.55 -13.88
C ILE A 84 2.81 12.98 -12.46
N CYS A 85 3.75 13.36 -11.59
CA CYS A 85 3.79 12.90 -10.20
C CYS A 85 2.49 13.25 -9.45
N PHE A 86 1.94 14.45 -9.65
CA PHE A 86 0.71 14.89 -8.99
C PHE A 86 -0.50 14.02 -9.40
N ILE A 87 -0.71 13.83 -10.70
CA ILE A 87 -1.81 13.01 -11.23
C ILE A 87 -1.63 11.55 -10.80
N SER A 88 -0.42 11.02 -10.92
CA SER A 88 -0.08 9.66 -10.47
C SER A 88 -0.32 9.46 -8.97
N SER A 89 -0.03 10.46 -8.15
CA SER A 89 -0.27 10.44 -6.71
C SER A 89 -1.76 10.38 -6.40
N LEU A 90 -2.57 11.25 -7.01
CA LEU A 90 -4.02 11.25 -6.81
C LEU A 90 -4.64 9.92 -7.27
N PHE A 91 -4.23 9.43 -8.43
CA PHE A 91 -4.67 8.14 -8.97
C PHE A 91 -4.33 7.00 -8.00
N PHE A 92 -3.12 6.98 -7.46
CA PHE A 92 -2.70 6.00 -6.46
C PHE A 92 -3.55 6.11 -5.19
N ILE A 93 -3.62 7.29 -4.56
CA ILE A 93 -4.26 7.49 -3.25
C ILE A 93 -5.74 7.10 -3.28
N VAL A 94 -6.48 7.55 -4.29
CA VAL A 94 -7.92 7.27 -4.40
C VAL A 94 -8.16 5.76 -4.53
N LEU A 95 -7.42 5.11 -5.41
CA LEU A 95 -7.63 3.69 -5.70
C LEU A 95 -7.06 2.79 -4.61
N ILE A 96 -5.94 3.13 -3.98
CA ILE A 96 -5.33 2.29 -2.93
C ILE A 96 -6.16 2.30 -1.65
N VAL A 97 -6.75 3.44 -1.29
CA VAL A 97 -7.69 3.53 -0.16
C VAL A 97 -8.90 2.61 -0.41
N THR A 98 -9.42 2.65 -1.63
CA THR A 98 -10.54 1.79 -2.04
C THR A 98 -10.14 0.30 -2.02
N HIS A 99 -8.96 -0.02 -2.55
CA HIS A 99 -8.41 -1.37 -2.55
C HIS A 99 -8.27 -1.93 -1.13
N HIS A 100 -7.72 -1.14 -0.21
CA HIS A 100 -7.58 -1.50 1.20
C HIS A 100 -8.94 -1.79 1.85
N GLY A 101 -9.93 -0.92 1.59
CA GLY A 101 -11.31 -1.11 2.05
C GLY A 101 -11.92 -2.42 1.55
N PHE A 102 -11.75 -2.74 0.26
CA PHE A 102 -12.26 -3.98 -0.32
C PHE A 102 -11.58 -5.24 0.21
N CYS A 103 -10.26 -5.20 0.43
CA CYS A 103 -9.53 -6.29 1.09
C CYS A 103 -10.08 -6.57 2.49
N GLY A 104 -10.29 -5.52 3.29
CA GLY A 104 -10.92 -5.65 4.61
C GLY A 104 -12.35 -6.20 4.55
N ALA A 105 -13.15 -5.74 3.58
CA ALA A 105 -14.53 -6.18 3.42
C ALA A 105 -14.65 -7.68 3.11
N VAL A 106 -13.80 -8.21 2.21
CA VAL A 106 -13.86 -9.64 1.86
C VAL A 106 -13.51 -10.54 3.04
N GLU A 107 -12.49 -10.16 3.82
CA GLU A 107 -12.10 -10.89 5.03
C GLU A 107 -13.21 -10.80 6.10
N TRP A 108 -13.79 -9.61 6.29
CA TRP A 108 -14.88 -9.40 7.25
C TRP A 108 -16.11 -10.26 6.92
N PHE A 109 -16.57 -10.24 5.66
CA PHE A 109 -17.72 -11.04 5.23
C PHE A 109 -17.44 -12.53 5.35
N TYR A 110 -16.24 -12.98 5.01
CA TYR A 110 -15.88 -14.39 5.14
C TYR A 110 -15.97 -14.87 6.59
N ILE A 111 -15.40 -14.10 7.53
CA ILE A 111 -15.46 -14.40 8.96
C ILE A 111 -16.91 -14.34 9.47
N ARG A 112 -17.67 -13.32 9.07
CA ARG A 112 -19.04 -13.07 9.54
C ARG A 112 -20.03 -14.14 9.09
N LEU A 113 -19.85 -14.67 7.88
CA LEU A 113 -20.71 -15.70 7.27
C LEU A 113 -20.29 -17.13 7.64
N GLY A 114 -19.43 -17.31 8.65
CA GLY A 114 -19.10 -18.63 9.19
C GLY A 114 -18.02 -19.40 8.43
N ARG A 115 -17.28 -18.75 7.52
CA ARG A 115 -16.17 -19.33 6.75
C ARG A 115 -16.53 -20.56 5.90
N THR A 116 -17.77 -20.63 5.41
CA THR A 116 -18.24 -21.73 4.54
C THR A 116 -17.66 -21.61 3.13
N ASP A 117 -17.79 -22.67 2.32
CA ASP A 117 -17.33 -22.65 0.92
C ASP A 117 -18.17 -21.71 0.06
N GLU A 118 -19.45 -21.56 0.37
CA GLU A 118 -20.34 -20.59 -0.27
C GLU A 118 -19.89 -19.16 0.06
N ALA A 119 -19.56 -18.88 1.33
CA ALA A 119 -19.02 -17.59 1.74
C ALA A 119 -17.68 -17.29 1.04
N LEU A 120 -16.77 -18.26 0.98
CA LEU A 120 -15.50 -18.13 0.27
C LEU A 120 -15.71 -17.86 -1.22
N SER A 121 -16.64 -18.57 -1.85
CA SER A 121 -16.94 -18.38 -3.27
C SER A 121 -17.50 -16.97 -3.54
N ALA A 122 -18.43 -16.50 -2.71
CA ALA A 122 -19.03 -15.19 -2.83
C ALA A 122 -18.01 -14.05 -2.64
N ILE A 123 -17.19 -14.11 -1.57
CA ILE A 123 -16.18 -13.08 -1.32
C ILE A 123 -15.08 -13.07 -2.39
N MET A 124 -14.72 -14.24 -2.95
CA MET A 124 -13.74 -14.32 -4.03
C MET A 124 -14.29 -13.83 -5.37
N GLU A 125 -15.58 -14.03 -5.65
CA GLU A 125 -16.23 -13.41 -6.81
C GLU A 125 -16.22 -11.88 -6.69
N TYR A 126 -16.62 -11.36 -5.54
CA TYR A 126 -16.57 -9.93 -5.26
C TYR A 126 -15.14 -9.39 -5.36
N PHE A 127 -14.16 -10.07 -4.78
CA PHE A 127 -12.76 -9.66 -4.84
C PHE A 127 -12.25 -9.62 -6.27
N LYS A 128 -12.53 -10.63 -7.10
CA LYS A 128 -12.13 -10.64 -8.52
C LYS A 128 -12.72 -9.49 -9.31
N LYS A 129 -13.94 -9.05 -8.99
CA LYS A 129 -14.59 -7.89 -9.64
C LYS A 129 -14.04 -6.55 -9.15
N THR A 130 -13.53 -6.51 -7.92
CA THR A 130 -13.02 -5.28 -7.28
C THR A 130 -11.50 -5.16 -7.32
N VAL A 131 -10.78 -6.22 -7.69
CA VAL A 131 -9.30 -6.25 -7.77
C VAL A 131 -8.76 -5.23 -8.75
N ILE A 132 -9.57 -4.73 -9.69
CA ILE A 132 -9.18 -3.64 -10.59
C ILE A 132 -8.67 -2.40 -9.83
N THR A 133 -9.11 -2.21 -8.58
CA THR A 133 -8.57 -1.16 -7.69
C THR A 133 -7.07 -1.30 -7.42
N SER A 134 -6.49 -2.50 -7.56
CA SER A 134 -5.03 -2.71 -7.45
C SER A 134 -4.25 -2.02 -8.58
N ILE A 135 -4.91 -1.52 -9.63
CA ILE A 135 -4.26 -0.65 -10.62
C ILE A 135 -3.70 0.63 -9.99
N ALA A 136 -4.09 0.96 -8.75
CA ALA A 136 -3.45 2.00 -7.93
C ALA A 136 -1.91 1.93 -7.99
N TYR A 137 -1.34 0.72 -8.00
CA TYR A 137 0.11 0.51 -8.06
C TYR A 137 0.76 1.05 -9.35
N VAL A 138 0.00 1.21 -10.44
CA VAL A 138 0.47 1.88 -11.66
C VAL A 138 0.74 3.37 -11.39
N GLY A 139 -0.14 4.02 -10.63
CA GLY A 139 0.08 5.39 -10.17
C GLY A 139 1.32 5.51 -9.29
N LEU A 140 1.48 4.60 -8.31
CA LEU A 140 2.67 4.58 -7.46
C LEU A 140 3.95 4.35 -8.27
N LEU A 141 3.93 3.43 -9.24
CA LEU A 141 5.08 3.14 -10.08
C LEU A 141 5.46 4.35 -10.94
N ALA A 142 4.49 4.99 -11.60
CA ALA A 142 4.73 6.19 -12.39
C ALA A 142 5.32 7.32 -11.55
N PHE A 143 4.74 7.58 -10.36
CA PHE A 143 5.28 8.54 -9.40
C PHE A 143 6.73 8.21 -9.01
N ALA A 144 6.98 6.97 -8.59
CA ALA A 144 8.28 6.54 -8.09
C ALA A 144 9.36 6.59 -9.18
N MET A 145 9.03 6.18 -10.41
CA MET A 145 9.95 6.20 -11.55
C MET A 145 10.32 7.62 -11.99
N VAL A 146 9.34 8.52 -12.12
CA VAL A 146 9.62 9.92 -12.48
C VAL A 146 10.48 10.58 -11.41
N PHE A 147 10.14 10.38 -10.14
CA PHE A 147 10.92 10.90 -9.02
C PHE A 147 12.35 10.33 -9.02
N PHE A 148 12.50 9.02 -9.19
CA PHE A 148 13.80 8.35 -9.23
C PHE A 148 14.69 8.88 -10.35
N VAL A 149 14.15 8.96 -11.58
CA VAL A 149 14.88 9.43 -12.77
C VAL A 149 15.39 10.86 -12.58
N LEU A 150 14.57 11.75 -12.03
CA LEU A 150 14.99 13.13 -11.80
C LEU A 150 16.16 13.24 -10.81
N VAL A 151 16.10 12.50 -9.70
CA VAL A 151 17.16 12.52 -8.69
C VAL A 151 18.45 11.87 -9.21
N ILE A 152 18.37 10.69 -9.83
CA ILE A 152 19.58 9.98 -10.29
C ILE A 152 20.29 10.69 -11.45
N THR A 153 19.53 11.43 -12.29
CA THR A 153 20.10 12.24 -13.37
C THR A 153 20.64 13.59 -12.90
N GLY A 154 20.44 13.96 -11.62
CA GLY A 154 20.89 15.22 -11.05
C GLY A 154 20.13 16.43 -11.58
N LYS A 155 18.84 16.27 -11.92
CA LYS A 155 17.95 17.35 -12.37
C LYS A 155 17.23 18.06 -11.22
N THR A 156 17.65 17.81 -9.99
CA THR A 156 17.09 18.35 -8.74
C THR A 156 18.23 18.87 -7.86
N ASP A 157 17.89 19.58 -6.79
CA ASP A 157 18.84 20.00 -5.73
C ASP A 157 19.31 18.84 -4.83
N LEU A 158 18.60 17.71 -4.81
CA LEU A 158 19.04 16.52 -4.08
C LEU A 158 20.33 15.91 -4.63
N PRO A 159 21.23 15.42 -3.77
CA PRO A 159 22.38 14.65 -4.22
C PRO A 159 21.92 13.35 -4.87
N ARG A 160 22.61 12.88 -5.94
CA ARG A 160 22.17 11.72 -6.73
C ARG A 160 21.97 10.43 -5.91
N TRP A 161 22.73 10.24 -4.83
CA TRP A 161 22.59 9.08 -3.96
C TRP A 161 21.25 9.07 -3.20
N ALA A 162 20.58 10.23 -3.04
CA ALA A 162 19.25 10.31 -2.44
C ALA A 162 18.21 9.50 -3.22
N ALA A 163 18.49 9.13 -4.48
CA ALA A 163 17.67 8.21 -5.26
C ALA A 163 17.49 6.84 -4.57
N PHE A 164 18.38 6.45 -3.65
CA PHE A 164 18.19 5.28 -2.78
C PHE A 164 16.92 5.39 -1.93
N PHE A 165 16.60 6.58 -1.42
CA PHE A 165 15.40 6.88 -0.64
C PHE A 165 14.20 7.13 -1.55
N ASN A 166 13.97 6.23 -2.51
CA ASN A 166 12.82 6.23 -3.40
C ASN A 166 12.13 4.87 -3.31
N THR A 167 10.79 4.87 -3.40
CA THR A 167 9.99 3.64 -3.32
C THR A 167 10.41 2.58 -4.35
N PHE A 168 10.81 2.96 -5.57
CA PHE A 168 11.17 2.02 -6.63
C PHE A 168 12.36 1.11 -6.25
N PRO A 169 13.58 1.63 -5.97
CA PRO A 169 14.70 0.77 -5.58
C PRO A 169 14.44 0.02 -4.27
N LEU A 170 13.78 0.66 -3.29
CA LEU A 170 13.42 0.00 -2.03
C LEU A 170 12.49 -1.19 -2.24
N PHE A 171 11.51 -1.05 -3.14
CA PHE A 171 10.59 -2.14 -3.46
C PHE A 171 11.30 -3.28 -4.18
N LEU A 172 12.27 -3.02 -5.04
CA LEU A 172 13.08 -4.08 -5.69
C LEU A 172 13.83 -4.92 -4.64
N ILE A 173 14.34 -4.30 -3.58
CA ILE A 173 15.00 -5.00 -2.47
C ILE A 173 14.00 -5.85 -1.67
N LEU A 174 12.79 -5.32 -1.43
CA LEU A 174 11.75 -5.99 -0.63
C LEU A 174 10.98 -7.06 -1.41
N ALA A 175 10.90 -6.94 -2.74
CA ALA A 175 10.15 -7.82 -3.64
C ALA A 175 10.42 -9.32 -3.42
N PRO A 176 11.68 -9.81 -3.32
CA PRO A 176 11.95 -11.24 -3.13
C PRO A 176 11.60 -11.75 -1.73
N THR A 177 11.40 -10.87 -0.76
CA THR A 177 11.09 -11.28 0.62
C THR A 177 9.67 -11.81 0.73
N LYS A 178 9.35 -12.54 1.79
CA LYS A 178 7.96 -12.89 2.11
C LYS A 178 7.28 -11.84 2.97
N VAL A 179 7.91 -10.74 3.37
CA VAL A 179 7.34 -9.78 4.34
C VAL A 179 6.02 -9.19 3.78
N PRO A 180 4.94 -9.09 4.58
CA PRO A 180 3.74 -8.34 4.17
C PRO A 180 4.03 -6.84 4.10
N ALA A 181 3.08 -6.03 3.67
CA ALA A 181 3.20 -4.57 3.71
C ALA A 181 4.42 -3.98 2.96
N LYS A 182 4.99 -4.68 1.97
CA LYS A 182 6.23 -4.25 1.27
C LYS A 182 6.14 -2.83 0.72
N GLY A 183 4.99 -2.49 0.12
CA GLY A 183 4.73 -1.15 -0.40
C GLY A 183 4.76 -0.11 0.72
N ASN A 184 4.11 -0.39 1.85
CA ASN A 184 4.11 0.49 3.01
C ASN A 184 5.51 0.66 3.63
N ILE A 185 6.30 -0.42 3.74
CA ILE A 185 7.69 -0.35 4.21
C ILE A 185 8.54 0.53 3.30
N ALA A 186 8.49 0.30 1.97
CA ALA A 186 9.25 1.09 1.00
C ALA A 186 8.89 2.58 1.06
N ASN A 187 7.59 2.91 1.10
CA ASN A 187 7.14 4.28 1.17
C ASN A 187 7.46 4.95 2.52
N ALA A 188 7.37 4.22 3.64
CA ALA A 188 7.76 4.74 4.95
C ALA A 188 9.24 5.16 4.96
N ILE A 189 10.13 4.32 4.41
CA ILE A 189 11.56 4.63 4.29
C ILE A 189 11.79 5.81 3.35
N MET A 190 11.11 5.86 2.19
CA MET A 190 11.18 7.02 1.28
C MET A 190 10.81 8.31 2.01
N PHE A 191 9.64 8.36 2.67
CA PHE A 191 9.20 9.57 3.34
C PHE A 191 10.04 9.95 4.55
N LEU A 192 10.61 8.96 5.26
CA LEU A 192 11.58 9.23 6.32
C LEU A 192 12.84 9.87 5.76
N GLY A 193 13.44 9.27 4.72
CA GLY A 193 14.62 9.83 4.06
C GLY A 193 14.37 11.23 3.53
N MET A 194 13.24 11.43 2.84
CA MET A 194 12.87 12.74 2.31
C MET A 194 12.57 13.77 3.40
N SER A 195 12.19 13.37 4.62
CA SER A 195 12.00 14.33 5.72
C SER A 195 13.30 14.96 6.22
N PHE A 196 14.45 14.35 5.94
CA PHE A 196 15.76 14.91 6.27
C PHE A 196 16.43 15.61 5.09
N LEU A 197 16.01 15.28 3.86
CA LEU A 197 16.64 15.73 2.63
C LEU A 197 15.91 16.89 1.95
N LEU A 198 14.62 17.08 2.24
CA LEU A 198 13.75 18.14 1.70
C LEU A 198 13.16 18.99 2.83
#